data_AF-A0A962Y8F8-F1
#
_entry.id   AF-A0A962Y8F8-F1
#
_cell.length_a   1.000
_cell.length_b   1.000
_cell.length_c   1.000
_cell.angle_alpha   90.00
_cell.angle_beta   90.00
_cell.angle_gamma   90.00
#
_symmetry.space_group_name_H-M   'P 1'
#
loop_
_entity.id
_entity.type
_entity.pdbx_description
1 polymer ?
#
loop_
_entity_poly.entity_id
_entity_poly.type
_entity_poly.pdbx_seq_one_letter_code
_entity_poly.pdbx_strand_id
1 'polypeptide(L)'
;MIKHIYEILTARKFKHVDPDVGLLKRVGGYWRIESPKKTLGVSVKIYGSDRFGPNKKSLAIYKLRKNNIENIWLETIESVIAETRDDNGNDRFKTDEFVLSEIIFGLQGVSGEEFAFAFNVTSAPNEYGACIHEGRYRHYYTLY
;
A
#
# COMPACT_ATOMS: atom_id res chain seq x y z
N MET A 1 -18.56 -18.07 9.56
CA MET A 1 -18.89 -17.39 8.29
C MET A 1 -20.14 -16.55 8.54
N ILE A 2 -20.06 -15.26 8.91
CA ILE A 2 -20.48 -14.11 8.05
C ILE A 2 -20.02 -12.76 8.67
N LYS A 3 -19.18 -12.72 9.73
CA LYS A 3 -18.71 -11.44 10.31
C LYS A 3 -18.05 -10.51 9.28
N HIS A 4 -17.21 -11.07 8.40
CA HIS A 4 -16.57 -10.29 7.33
C HIS A 4 -17.54 -9.80 6.25
N ILE A 5 -18.51 -10.62 5.83
CA ILE A 5 -19.52 -10.18 4.84
C ILE A 5 -20.37 -9.06 5.43
N TYR A 6 -20.81 -9.18 6.69
CA TYR A 6 -21.58 -8.12 7.35
C TYR A 6 -20.78 -6.82 7.53
N GLU A 7 -19.49 -6.88 7.88
CA GLU A 7 -18.61 -5.70 7.94
C GLU A 7 -18.42 -5.03 6.57
N ILE A 8 -18.37 -5.81 5.48
CA ILE A 8 -18.29 -5.27 4.11
C ILE A 8 -19.62 -4.59 3.74
N LEU A 9 -20.76 -5.23 4.05
CA LEU A 9 -22.10 -4.71 3.72
C LEU A 9 -22.49 -3.50 4.57
N THR A 10 -21.95 -3.38 5.79
CA THR A 10 -22.23 -2.26 6.71
C THR A 10 -21.14 -1.18 6.69
N ALA A 11 -20.17 -1.27 5.80
CA ALA A 11 -19.07 -0.32 5.62
C ALA A 11 -19.60 1.08 5.25
N ARG A 12 -19.93 1.89 6.27
CA ARG A 12 -20.32 3.28 6.08
C ARG A 12 -19.10 4.13 5.75
N LYS A 13 -19.27 5.07 4.82
CA LYS A 13 -18.28 6.09 4.53
C LYS A 13 -18.39 7.19 5.57
N PHE A 14 -17.27 7.57 6.15
CA PHE A 14 -17.16 8.66 7.12
C PHE A 14 -16.33 9.78 6.51
N LYS A 15 -16.91 10.97 6.40
CA LYS A 15 -16.15 12.16 6.01
C LYS A 15 -15.30 12.58 7.20
N HIS A 16 -13.98 12.56 7.03
CA HIS A 16 -13.05 12.96 8.07
C HIS A 16 -12.89 14.49 8.06
N VAL A 17 -12.69 15.08 9.23
CA VAL A 17 -12.51 16.55 9.37
C VAL A 17 -11.20 17.00 8.71
N ASP A 18 -10.20 16.14 8.75
CA ASP A 18 -8.92 16.37 8.10
C ASP A 18 -9.02 16.25 6.55
N PRO A 19 -8.68 17.31 5.80
CA PRO A 19 -8.77 17.32 4.35
C PRO A 19 -7.82 16.33 3.67
N ASP A 20 -6.72 15.94 4.32
CA ASP A 20 -5.75 14.98 3.79
C ASP A 20 -6.24 13.54 3.84
N VAL A 21 -7.26 13.31 4.67
CA VAL A 21 -7.91 12.03 4.86
C VAL A 21 -9.20 11.98 4.05
N GLY A 22 -9.98 13.07 4.00
CA GLY A 22 -11.16 13.17 3.15
C GLY A 22 -12.24 12.14 3.48
N LEU A 23 -12.23 10.98 2.82
CA LEU A 23 -13.19 9.90 3.00
C LEU A 23 -12.54 8.66 3.59
N LEU A 24 -13.09 8.22 4.73
CA LEU A 24 -12.73 6.98 5.40
C LEU A 24 -13.79 5.91 5.18
N LYS A 25 -13.35 4.68 4.92
CA LYS A 25 -14.20 3.50 4.84
C LYS A 25 -13.62 2.39 5.69
N ARG A 26 -14.47 1.71 6.47
CA ARG A 26 -14.06 0.51 7.21
C ARG A 26 -14.32 -0.73 6.35
N VAL A 27 -13.30 -1.53 6.08
CA VAL A 27 -13.42 -2.77 5.29
C VAL A 27 -12.61 -3.88 5.95
N GLY A 28 -13.25 -5.01 6.27
CA GLY A 28 -12.58 -6.22 6.77
C GLY A 28 -11.71 -5.99 8.01
N GLY A 29 -12.17 -5.17 8.96
CA GLY A 29 -11.41 -4.81 10.16
C GLY A 29 -10.44 -3.63 10.04
N TYR A 30 -10.20 -3.10 8.83
CA TYR A 30 -9.28 -1.98 8.60
C TYR A 30 -10.01 -0.68 8.28
N TRP A 31 -9.39 0.44 8.64
CA TRP A 31 -9.76 1.75 8.10
C TRP A 31 -8.96 2.03 6.85
N ARG A 32 -9.67 2.42 5.78
CA ARG A 32 -9.14 2.78 4.48
C ARG A 32 -9.45 4.23 4.17
N ILE A 33 -8.46 4.93 3.63
CA ILE A 33 -8.62 6.23 2.99
C ILE A 33 -8.97 5.96 1.52
N GLU A 34 -10.17 6.36 1.08
CA GLU A 34 -10.61 6.13 -0.31
C GLU A 34 -9.91 7.09 -1.27
N SER A 35 -9.18 6.50 -2.24
CA SER A 35 -8.49 7.12 -3.37
C SER A 35 -8.33 8.64 -3.29
N PRO A 36 -7.46 9.14 -2.39
CA PRO A 36 -7.02 10.53 -2.44
C PRO A 36 -6.56 10.87 -3.87
N LYS A 37 -6.95 12.04 -4.38
CA LYS A 37 -6.49 12.52 -5.72
C LYS A 37 -4.97 12.49 -5.90
N LYS A 38 -4.21 12.40 -4.80
CA LYS A 38 -2.75 12.44 -4.75
C LYS A 38 -2.06 11.08 -4.51
N THR A 39 -2.81 9.98 -4.33
CA THR A 39 -2.24 8.65 -4.00
C THR A 39 -2.47 7.64 -5.12
N LEU A 40 -1.99 7.96 -6.32
CA LEU A 40 -1.96 7.03 -7.47
C LEU A 40 -3.31 6.36 -7.82
N GLY A 41 -4.42 6.95 -7.39
CA GLY A 41 -5.77 6.42 -7.61
C GLY A 41 -6.18 5.20 -6.75
N VAL A 42 -5.32 4.68 -5.86
CA VAL A 42 -5.61 3.49 -5.04
C VAL A 42 -6.02 3.82 -3.60
N SER A 43 -6.71 2.88 -2.95
CA SER A 43 -7.05 3.03 -1.53
C SER A 43 -5.83 2.87 -0.63
N VAL A 44 -5.75 3.66 0.44
CA VAL A 44 -4.69 3.56 1.44
C VAL A 44 -5.23 2.87 2.70
N LYS A 45 -4.64 1.73 3.09
CA LYS A 45 -4.90 1.03 4.36
C LYS A 45 -4.11 1.66 5.49
N ILE A 46 -4.76 1.87 6.63
CA ILE A 46 -4.11 2.26 7.88
C ILE A 46 -4.08 1.06 8.82
N TYR A 47 -2.89 0.49 9.04
CA TYR A 47 -2.70 -0.67 9.91
C TYR A 47 -2.89 -0.30 11.39
N GLY A 48 -3.19 -1.30 12.22
CA GLY A 48 -3.38 -1.10 13.67
C GLY A 48 -4.58 -0.22 14.04
N SER A 49 -5.53 -0.08 13.13
CA SER A 49 -6.76 0.68 13.36
C SER A 49 -7.77 -0.15 14.15
N ASP A 50 -8.65 0.52 14.89
CA ASP A 50 -9.63 -0.14 15.76
C ASP A 50 -11.07 0.20 15.38
N ARG A 51 -12.04 -0.18 16.21
CA ARG A 51 -13.45 0.11 15.95
C ARG A 51 -13.82 1.59 16.01
N PHE A 52 -12.97 2.42 16.61
CA PHE A 52 -13.21 3.83 16.88
C PHE A 52 -12.54 4.75 15.84
N GLY A 53 -11.50 4.28 15.15
CA GLY A 53 -10.91 5.05 14.07
C GLY A 53 -9.59 4.51 13.54
N PRO A 54 -8.99 5.23 12.57
CA PRO A 54 -7.66 4.92 12.07
C PRO A 54 -6.61 5.07 13.17
N ASN A 55 -5.57 4.24 13.12
CA ASN A 55 -4.43 4.39 14.01
C ASN A 55 -3.76 5.76 13.82
N LYS A 56 -3.65 6.55 14.90
CA LYS A 56 -3.13 7.92 14.82
C LYS A 56 -1.68 7.99 14.33
N LYS A 57 -0.82 7.03 14.71
CA LYS A 57 0.60 7.02 14.34
C LYS A 57 0.78 6.64 12.87
N SER A 58 0.14 5.56 12.41
CA SER A 58 0.16 5.17 11.00
C SER A 58 -0.45 6.24 10.09
N LEU A 59 -1.50 6.93 10.57
CA LEU A 59 -2.07 8.08 9.86
C LEU A 59 -1.10 9.27 9.78
N ALA A 60 -0.30 9.52 10.81
CA ALA A 60 0.71 10.58 10.79
C ALA A 60 1.81 10.29 9.75
N ILE A 61 2.24 9.03 9.64
CA ILE A 61 3.20 8.60 8.61
C ILE A 61 2.61 8.81 7.21
N TYR A 62 1.35 8.40 6.99
CA TYR A 62 0.66 8.68 5.72
C TYR A 62 0.69 10.16 5.38
N LYS A 63 0.34 11.04 6.32
CA LYS A 63 0.34 12.49 6.09
C LYS A 63 1.73 13.05 5.75
N LEU A 64 2.77 12.51 6.36
CA LEU A 64 4.16 12.88 6.10
C LEU A 64 4.60 12.48 4.68
N ARG A 65 4.20 11.29 4.22
CA ARG A 65 4.67 10.69 2.97
C ARG A 65 3.75 10.94 1.77
N LYS A 66 2.49 11.32 1.97
CA LYS A 66 1.44 11.37 0.92
C LYS A 66 1.83 12.11 -0.36
N ASN A 67 2.65 13.15 -0.28
CA ASN A 67 3.05 13.95 -1.44
C ASN A 67 4.21 13.32 -2.22
N ASN A 68 4.91 12.34 -1.64
CA ASN A 68 6.05 11.67 -2.24
C ASN A 68 5.72 10.23 -2.67
N ILE A 69 4.50 9.76 -2.42
CA ILE A 69 4.08 8.37 -2.70
C ILE A 69 4.35 7.97 -4.16
N GLU A 70 4.13 8.87 -5.10
CA GLU A 70 4.38 8.63 -6.52
C GLU A 70 5.86 8.40 -6.82
N ASN A 71 6.75 9.24 -6.30
CA ASN A 71 8.19 9.08 -6.47
C ASN A 71 8.69 7.78 -5.83
N ILE A 72 8.23 7.49 -4.61
CA ILE A 72 8.60 6.26 -3.90
C ILE A 72 8.11 5.02 -4.66
N TRP A 73 6.93 5.09 -5.27
CA TRP A 73 6.41 4.00 -6.10
C TRP A 73 7.30 3.76 -7.33
N LEU A 74 7.77 4.81 -8.00
CA LEU A 74 8.70 4.68 -9.13
C LEU A 74 10.04 4.07 -8.69
N GLU A 75 10.65 4.57 -7.61
CA GLU A 75 11.88 4.00 -7.03
C GLU A 75 11.71 2.52 -6.67
N THR A 76 10.52 2.15 -6.17
CA THR A 76 10.18 0.76 -5.87
C THR A 76 10.22 -0.10 -7.13
N ILE A 77 9.54 0.33 -8.20
CA ILE A 77 9.52 -0.41 -9.47
C ILE A 77 10.93 -0.56 -10.03
N GLU A 78 11.70 0.53 -10.09
CA GLU A 78 13.08 0.51 -10.60
C GLU A 78 13.96 -0.49 -9.83
N SER A 79 13.80 -0.53 -8.50
CA SER A 79 14.54 -1.47 -7.68
C SER A 79 14.11 -2.93 -7.92
N VAL A 80 12.82 -3.22 -8.10
CA VAL A 80 12.36 -4.58 -8.45
C VAL A 80 12.92 -5.01 -9.80
N ILE A 81 12.87 -4.14 -10.80
CA ILE A 81 13.42 -4.42 -12.13
C ILE A 81 14.91 -4.74 -12.02
N ALA A 82 15.67 -3.92 -11.30
CA ALA A 82 17.11 -4.13 -11.12
C ALA A 82 17.45 -5.45 -10.42
N GLU A 83 16.68 -5.86 -9.41
CA GLU A 83 16.88 -7.12 -8.68
C GLU A 83 16.45 -8.36 -9.47
N THR A 84 15.56 -8.20 -10.45
CA THR A 84 14.99 -9.31 -11.24
C THR A 84 15.62 -9.47 -12.60
N ARG A 85 16.69 -8.70 -12.90
CA ARG A 85 17.48 -8.87 -14.13
C ARG A 85 18.00 -10.29 -14.26
N ASP A 86 17.99 -10.79 -15.49
CA ASP A 86 18.61 -12.08 -15.79
C ASP A 86 20.14 -12.01 -15.71
N ASP A 87 20.81 -13.15 -15.83
CA ASP A 87 22.28 -13.24 -15.81
C ASP A 87 22.96 -12.46 -16.96
N ASN A 88 22.20 -12.08 -17.99
CA ASN A 88 22.66 -11.28 -19.12
C ASN A 88 22.40 -9.77 -18.91
N GLY A 89 21.81 -9.38 -17.78
CA GLY A 89 21.48 -8.01 -17.44
C GLY A 89 20.22 -7.47 -18.14
N ASN A 90 19.40 -8.34 -18.75
CA ASN A 90 18.12 -7.94 -19.33
C ASN A 90 17.06 -7.81 -18.23
N ASP A 91 16.28 -6.74 -18.32
CA ASP A 91 15.14 -6.52 -17.42
C ASP A 91 14.09 -7.61 -17.66
N ARG A 92 13.72 -8.33 -16.60
CA ARG A 92 12.66 -9.34 -16.64
C ARG A 92 11.26 -8.73 -16.78
N PHE A 93 11.08 -7.51 -16.27
CA PHE A 93 9.81 -6.79 -16.27
C PHE A 93 10.02 -5.35 -16.73
N LYS A 94 8.98 -4.78 -17.35
CA LYS A 94 8.90 -3.36 -17.70
C LYS A 94 8.05 -2.60 -16.70
N THR A 95 8.30 -1.29 -16.58
CA THR A 95 7.62 -0.41 -15.63
C THR A 95 6.10 -0.40 -15.78
N ASP A 96 5.58 -0.49 -17.02
CA ASP A 96 4.16 -0.48 -17.33
C ASP A 96 3.44 -1.79 -16.96
N GLU A 97 4.18 -2.83 -16.62
CA GLU A 97 3.62 -4.11 -16.19
C GLU A 97 3.17 -4.10 -14.73
N PHE A 98 3.61 -3.13 -13.93
CA PHE A 98 3.34 -3.05 -12.49
C PHE A 98 1.99 -2.38 -12.22
N VAL A 99 1.05 -3.15 -11.68
CA VAL A 99 -0.29 -2.69 -11.31
C VAL A 99 -0.36 -2.55 -9.80
N LEU A 100 -0.35 -1.30 -9.32
CA LEU A 100 -0.53 -1.00 -7.90
C LEU A 100 -1.96 -1.38 -7.47
N SER A 101 -2.08 -2.25 -6.48
CA SER A 101 -3.36 -2.64 -5.90
C SER A 101 -3.68 -1.82 -4.65
N GLU A 102 -2.70 -1.59 -3.78
CA GLU A 102 -2.94 -0.96 -2.48
C GLU A 102 -1.66 -0.39 -1.85
N ILE A 103 -1.84 0.62 -0.99
CA ILE A 103 -0.78 1.16 -0.13
C ILE A 103 -1.16 0.91 1.33
N ILE A 104 -0.25 0.40 2.15
CA ILE A 104 -0.51 0.01 3.53
C ILE A 104 0.43 0.77 4.46
N PHE A 105 -0.07 1.66 5.30
CA PHE A 105 0.75 2.37 6.29
C PHE A 105 0.75 1.66 7.65
N GLY A 106 1.94 1.40 8.18
CA GLY A 106 2.23 0.59 9.35
C GLY A 106 2.67 1.39 10.58
N LEU A 107 3.06 0.69 11.64
CA LEU A 107 3.81 1.26 12.76
C LEU A 107 5.27 0.83 12.62
N GLN A 108 6.14 1.80 12.38
CA GLN A 108 7.59 1.60 12.17
C GLN A 108 8.25 0.74 13.26
N GLY A 109 7.79 0.84 14.52
CA GLY A 109 8.40 0.16 15.67
C GLY A 109 8.12 -1.35 15.83
N VAL A 110 7.24 -1.96 15.02
CA VAL A 110 6.95 -3.41 15.14
C VAL A 110 7.53 -4.20 13.97
N SER A 111 7.50 -3.62 12.76
CA SER A 111 7.97 -4.27 11.54
C SER A 111 9.25 -3.66 10.96
N GLY A 112 9.72 -2.51 11.46
CA GLY A 112 10.81 -1.72 10.86
C GLY A 112 10.35 -0.86 9.67
N GLU A 113 9.04 -0.78 9.47
CA GLU A 113 8.46 -0.56 8.15
C GLU A 113 7.35 0.51 8.23
N GLU A 114 7.56 1.69 7.63
CA GLU A 114 6.59 2.80 7.65
C GLU A 114 5.36 2.54 6.77
N PHE A 115 5.54 1.93 5.59
CA PHE A 115 4.45 1.59 4.67
C PHE A 115 4.86 0.58 3.59
N ALA A 116 3.90 -0.11 2.99
CA ALA A 116 4.11 -1.07 1.91
C ALA A 116 3.26 -0.75 0.67
N PHE A 117 3.80 -1.02 -0.52
CA PHE A 117 3.04 -1.12 -1.76
C PHE A 117 2.69 -2.58 -2.04
N ALA A 118 1.41 -2.90 -2.19
CA ALA A 118 0.95 -4.17 -2.71
C ALA A 118 0.63 -4.01 -4.20
N PHE A 119 1.31 -4.77 -5.05
CA PHE A 119 1.18 -4.68 -6.50
C PHE A 119 1.22 -6.07 -7.15
N ASN A 120 0.78 -6.12 -8.40
CA ASN A 120 0.86 -7.30 -9.28
C ASN A 120 1.67 -6.94 -10.54
N VAL A 121 2.23 -7.95 -11.21
CA VAL A 121 2.86 -7.81 -12.52
C VAL A 121 1.99 -8.48 -13.58
N THR A 122 1.63 -7.76 -14.65
CA THR A 122 0.68 -8.25 -15.66
C THR A 122 1.15 -9.50 -16.39
N SER A 123 2.44 -9.62 -16.70
CA SER A 123 3.02 -10.80 -17.33
C SER A 123 3.21 -11.98 -16.38
N ALA A 124 3.11 -11.75 -15.06
CA ALA A 124 3.32 -12.75 -14.02
C ALA A 124 2.19 -12.71 -12.97
N PRO A 125 1.01 -13.25 -13.30
CA PRO A 125 -0.24 -13.05 -12.54
C PRO A 125 -0.28 -13.65 -11.12
N ASN A 126 0.81 -14.25 -10.63
CA ASN A 126 0.93 -14.75 -9.25
C ASN A 126 2.04 -14.04 -8.45
N GLU A 127 2.72 -13.06 -9.04
CA GLU A 127 3.77 -12.32 -8.37
C GLU A 127 3.15 -11.16 -7.58
N TYR A 128 3.19 -11.28 -6.26
CA TYR A 128 2.81 -10.22 -5.33
C TYR A 128 4.07 -9.68 -4.67
N GLY A 129 4.25 -8.36 -4.72
CA GLY A 129 5.36 -7.67 -4.07
C GLY A 129 4.88 -6.77 -2.94
N ALA A 130 5.64 -6.74 -1.84
CA ALA A 130 5.58 -5.70 -0.81
C ALA A 130 6.95 -4.99 -0.73
N CYS A 131 6.96 -3.66 -0.77
CA CYS A 131 8.19 -2.85 -0.67
C CYS A 131 8.20 -1.99 0.58
N ILE A 132 9.26 -2.06 1.39
CA ILE A 132 9.32 -1.32 2.67
C ILE A 132 10.75 -0.89 3.09
N HIS A 133 10.98 -0.19 4.21
CA HIS A 133 11.20 1.27 4.41
C HIS A 133 12.50 1.47 5.24
N GLU A 134 12.99 2.71 5.44
CA GLU A 134 14.26 3.11 6.15
C GLU A 134 15.55 3.00 5.32
N GLY A 135 15.50 3.34 4.03
CA GLY A 135 16.70 3.40 3.19
C GLY A 135 17.28 2.03 2.81
N ARG A 136 16.55 0.94 3.10
CA ARG A 136 16.81 -0.40 2.55
C ARG A 136 15.53 -0.97 1.99
N TYR A 137 15.35 -0.77 0.68
CA TYR A 137 14.29 -1.41 -0.08
C TYR A 137 14.48 -2.93 0.02
N ARG A 138 13.50 -3.61 0.62
CA ARG A 138 13.43 -5.05 0.63
C ARG A 138 12.18 -5.45 -0.13
N HIS A 139 12.38 -6.13 -1.24
CA HIS A 139 11.31 -6.66 -2.07
C HIS A 139 11.04 -8.08 -1.63
N TYR A 140 9.87 -8.31 -1.07
CA TYR A 140 9.39 -9.66 -0.85
C TYR A 140 8.57 -10.05 -2.06
N TYR A 141 9.19 -10.76 -3.01
CA TYR A 141 8.48 -11.48 -4.04
C TYR A 141 8.15 -12.87 -3.50
N THR A 142 6.90 -13.30 -3.64
CA THR A 142 6.57 -14.72 -3.46
C THR A 142 6.19 -15.27 -4.83
N LEU A 143 7.03 -16.16 -5.36
CA LEU A 143 6.71 -16.95 -6.54
C LEU A 143 5.81 -18.10 -6.09
N TYR A 144 4.56 -18.11 -6.54
CA TYR A 144 3.68 -19.28 -6.47
C TYR A 144 3.48 -19.85 -7.88
#